data_AF-A0A9P9S7J4-F1
#
_entry.id   AF-A0A9P9S7J4-F1
#
_cell.length_a   1.000
_cell.length_b   1.000
_cell.length_c   1.000
_cell.angle_alpha   90.00
_cell.angle_beta   90.00
_cell.angle_gamma   90.00
#
_symmetry.space_group_name_H-M   'P 1'
#
loop_
_entity.id
_entity.type
_entity.pdbx_description
1 polymer ?
#
loop_
_entity_poly.entity_id
_entity_poly.type
_entity_poly.pdbx_seq_one_letter_code
_entity_poly.pdbx_strand_id
1 'polypeptide(L)'
;MATLLDLPLKMFQEGFYRVVSDAGVRQAWKLRGVCRTFASEISNNIITRQPTAVLRQIENCMIVKIISTRYLAHRIVNPKDVDAKFRSLISRMADYLSQALDCPRWKFLEQLCEGLLRCWRPYHIFNLLWSTFDPSHHPLQMQFFLEEPEELSFTHKIVAAIAVRAYGLINELMHWFSTKESNHGCCIPILLSVRTSDSQLFDLTLKYLRTLVKSNIAVGLAVVDVDCPISTILSTRSLKGLQRLVAFYTECNISPAQENYKHWVDVASNLPADYLKTIFLLSPRTGVKVEKANFVEACRRDDIELIQQFFKHGDIPISDNSGQRNALILTAKYSTDIVVVRAVIDAGADINAQIPADDPRYGIMTAILVASERGWPKMVEYLLGRGAELPAPARWPLHQKTCNVLRQARINAGMGDVPVFPVFSLMSEAERERL
;
A
#
# COMPACT_ATOMS: atom_id res chain seq x y z
N MET A 1 24.89 9.43 -55.03
CA MET A 1 25.28 9.71 -53.62
C MET A 1 24.96 8.46 -52.83
N ALA A 2 25.97 7.72 -52.40
CA ALA A 2 25.76 6.56 -51.53
C ALA A 2 25.22 7.08 -50.19
N THR A 3 24.02 6.65 -49.83
CA THR A 3 23.45 6.89 -48.52
C THR A 3 24.25 6.11 -47.48
N LEU A 4 24.26 6.54 -46.22
CA LEU A 4 24.97 5.83 -45.14
C LEU A 4 24.52 4.35 -45.03
N LEU A 5 23.33 4.02 -45.54
CA LEU A 5 22.73 2.69 -45.59
C LEU A 5 23.33 1.79 -46.68
N ASP A 6 24.07 2.34 -47.64
CA ASP A 6 24.71 1.60 -48.74
C ASP A 6 26.10 1.05 -48.35
N LEU A 7 26.56 1.31 -47.12
CA LEU A 7 27.82 0.80 -46.60
C LEU A 7 27.72 -0.69 -46.20
N PRO A 8 28.81 -1.48 -46.35
CA PRO A 8 28.87 -2.83 -45.82
C PRO A 8 28.54 -2.85 -44.32
N LEU A 9 27.68 -3.78 -43.89
CA LEU A 9 27.13 -3.86 -42.52
C LEU A 9 28.21 -3.74 -41.43
N LYS A 10 29.39 -4.34 -41.63
CA LYS A 10 30.51 -4.26 -40.68
C LYS A 10 31.09 -2.84 -40.57
N MET A 11 31.25 -2.12 -41.68
CA MET A 11 31.74 -0.74 -41.67
C MET A 11 30.71 0.22 -41.07
N PHE A 12 29.43 -0.04 -41.35
CA PHE A 12 28.32 0.68 -40.75
C PHE A 12 28.29 0.52 -39.22
N GLN A 13 28.36 -0.72 -38.72
CA GLN A 13 28.39 -1.04 -37.28
C GLN A 13 29.62 -0.46 -36.57
N GLU A 14 30.78 -0.43 -37.22
CA GLU A 14 32.01 0.14 -36.65
C GLU A 14 31.96 1.67 -36.59
N GLY A 15 31.32 2.32 -37.58
CA GLY A 15 31.02 3.75 -37.53
C GLY A 15 30.14 4.12 -36.34
N PHE A 16 29.08 3.35 -36.09
CA PHE A 16 28.23 3.54 -34.90
C PHE A 16 28.97 3.30 -33.59
N TYR A 17 29.88 2.32 -33.56
CA TYR A 17 30.70 2.08 -32.38
C TYR A 17 31.54 3.29 -32.00
N ARG A 18 32.21 3.92 -32.97
CA ARG A 18 32.97 5.15 -32.72
C ARG A 18 32.06 6.29 -32.28
N VAL A 19 30.90 6.46 -32.91
CA VAL A 19 29.91 7.48 -32.49
C VAL A 19 29.46 7.29 -31.04
N VAL A 20 29.15 6.05 -30.61
CA VAL A 20 28.72 5.79 -29.22
C VAL A 20 29.88 5.91 -28.23
N SER A 21 31.08 5.49 -28.62
CA SER A 21 32.29 5.58 -27.78
C SER A 21 32.77 7.03 -27.60
N ASP A 22 32.72 7.85 -28.65
CA ASP A 22 33.24 9.21 -28.67
C ASP A 22 32.22 10.23 -28.12
N ALA A 23 30.94 10.09 -28.50
CA ALA A 23 29.90 10.98 -28.00
C ALA A 23 29.42 10.60 -26.59
N GLY A 24 29.63 9.35 -26.18
CA GLY A 24 29.08 8.78 -24.95
C GLY A 24 27.65 8.26 -25.12
N VAL A 25 27.29 7.28 -24.27
CA VAL A 25 26.01 6.52 -24.34
C VAL A 25 24.79 7.44 -24.38
N ARG A 26 24.74 8.47 -23.53
CA ARG A 26 23.60 9.39 -23.44
C ARG A 26 23.41 10.24 -24.70
N GLN A 27 24.48 10.67 -25.33
CA GLN A 27 24.42 11.58 -26.48
C GLN A 27 24.11 10.78 -27.73
N ALA A 28 24.73 9.60 -27.87
CA ALA A 28 24.36 8.64 -28.90
C ALA A 28 22.88 8.24 -28.80
N TRP A 29 22.34 8.06 -27.60
CA TRP A 29 20.92 7.72 -27.41
C TRP A 29 19.93 8.76 -27.95
N LYS A 30 20.31 10.03 -28.01
CA LYS A 30 19.48 11.11 -28.59
C LYS A 30 19.38 10.99 -30.12
N LEU A 31 20.35 10.35 -30.77
CA LEU A 31 20.39 10.19 -32.23
C LEU A 31 19.45 9.09 -32.75
N ARG A 32 18.72 8.39 -31.87
CA ARG A 32 17.72 7.37 -32.26
C ARG A 32 16.51 7.96 -33.02
N GLY A 33 16.31 9.28 -32.96
CA GLY A 33 15.28 9.98 -33.72
C GLY A 33 15.56 10.08 -35.22
N VAL A 34 16.80 9.80 -35.67
CA VAL A 34 17.21 9.94 -37.07
C VAL A 34 16.50 8.92 -37.97
N CYS A 35 16.54 7.63 -37.64
CA CYS A 35 15.74 6.59 -38.29
C CYS A 35 15.70 5.28 -37.47
N ARG A 36 14.85 4.32 -37.87
CA ARG A 36 14.72 3.03 -37.19
C ARG A 36 16.02 2.22 -37.16
N THR A 37 16.81 2.27 -38.23
CA THR A 37 18.11 1.57 -38.32
C THR A 37 19.11 2.15 -37.32
N PHE A 38 19.21 3.48 -37.24
CA PHE A 38 20.01 4.17 -36.23
C PHE A 38 19.58 3.77 -34.82
N ALA A 39 18.27 3.78 -34.54
CA ALA A 39 17.72 3.39 -33.25
C ALA A 39 18.10 1.95 -32.85
N SER A 40 18.03 1.01 -33.81
CA SER A 40 18.42 -0.38 -33.62
C SER A 40 19.91 -0.54 -33.36
N GLU A 41 20.77 0.06 -34.18
CA GLU A 41 22.22 -0.07 -34.05
C GLU A 41 22.77 0.59 -32.79
N ILE A 42 22.27 1.77 -32.41
CA ILE A 42 22.64 2.41 -31.14
C ILE A 42 22.28 1.50 -29.97
N SER A 43 21.07 0.91 -29.99
CA SER A 43 20.63 -0.02 -28.94
C SER A 43 21.49 -1.30 -28.91
N ASN A 44 21.80 -1.87 -30.08
CA ASN A 44 22.66 -3.05 -30.21
C ASN A 44 24.06 -2.78 -29.68
N ASN A 45 24.64 -1.62 -30.02
CA ASN A 45 25.96 -1.22 -29.56
C ASN A 45 26.02 -1.11 -28.03
N ILE A 46 25.02 -0.45 -27.43
CA ILE A 46 24.91 -0.29 -25.98
C ILE A 46 24.83 -1.66 -25.29
N ILE A 47 24.04 -2.58 -25.82
CA ILE A 47 23.87 -3.93 -25.26
C ILE A 47 25.14 -4.77 -25.37
N THR A 48 25.77 -4.76 -26.54
CA THR A 48 26.84 -5.72 -26.88
C THR A 48 28.22 -5.22 -26.45
N ARG A 49 28.53 -3.94 -26.66
CA ARG A 49 29.90 -3.41 -26.61
C ARG A 49 30.20 -2.53 -25.41
N GLN A 50 29.22 -1.80 -24.85
CA GLN A 50 29.50 -0.82 -23.80
C GLN A 50 29.88 -1.47 -22.45
N PRO A 51 30.89 -0.94 -21.72
CA PRO A 51 31.31 -1.44 -20.42
C PRO A 51 30.22 -1.27 -19.36
N THR A 52 30.10 -2.23 -18.44
CA THR A 52 29.11 -2.18 -17.36
C THR A 52 29.32 -0.97 -16.43
N ALA A 53 30.57 -0.56 -16.20
CA ALA A 53 30.89 0.64 -15.41
C ALA A 53 30.26 1.93 -15.98
N VAL A 54 30.24 2.08 -17.31
CA VAL A 54 29.61 3.22 -17.99
C VAL A 54 28.09 3.15 -17.90
N LEU A 55 27.52 1.94 -18.04
CA LEU A 55 26.07 1.73 -17.95
C LEU A 55 25.51 1.91 -16.53
N ARG A 56 26.34 1.71 -15.49
CA ARG A 56 25.99 1.92 -14.07
C ARG A 56 25.91 3.40 -13.67
N GLN A 57 26.48 4.31 -14.47
CA GLN A 57 26.41 5.74 -14.17
C GLN A 57 24.96 6.21 -14.13
N ILE A 58 24.64 7.09 -13.18
CA ILE A 58 23.28 7.61 -12.92
C ILE A 58 22.66 8.18 -14.20
N GLU A 59 23.46 8.84 -15.04
CA GLU A 59 23.02 9.45 -16.29
C GLU A 59 22.61 8.44 -17.38
N ASN A 60 23.09 7.19 -17.32
CA ASN A 60 22.82 6.14 -18.29
C ASN A 60 21.79 5.11 -17.79
N CYS A 61 21.47 5.10 -16.50
CA CYS A 61 20.57 4.09 -15.92
C CYS A 61 19.17 4.07 -16.56
N MET A 62 18.66 5.24 -16.99
CA MET A 62 17.37 5.35 -17.69
C MET A 62 17.39 4.67 -19.06
N ILE A 63 18.53 4.71 -19.74
CA ILE A 63 18.73 4.06 -21.04
C ILE A 63 18.68 2.55 -20.87
N VAL A 64 19.41 2.04 -19.87
CA VAL A 64 19.41 0.60 -19.55
C VAL A 64 18.01 0.11 -19.18
N LYS A 65 17.21 0.90 -18.46
CA LYS A 65 15.80 0.57 -18.18
C LYS A 65 14.96 0.40 -19.45
N ILE A 66 15.16 1.25 -20.46
CA ILE A 66 14.41 1.20 -21.73
C ILE A 66 14.74 -0.06 -22.54
N ILE A 67 16.01 -0.49 -22.56
CA ILE A 67 16.46 -1.70 -23.28
C ILE A 67 16.62 -2.92 -22.37
N SER A 68 16.02 -2.89 -21.18
CA SER A 68 16.24 -3.85 -20.10
C SER A 68 16.03 -5.30 -20.51
N THR A 69 14.96 -5.60 -21.26
CA THR A 69 14.66 -6.96 -21.76
C THR A 69 15.77 -7.53 -22.62
N ARG A 70 16.12 -6.81 -23.68
CA ARG A 70 17.15 -7.24 -24.64
C ARG A 70 18.53 -7.26 -24.01
N TYR A 71 18.80 -6.31 -23.12
CA TYR A 71 20.03 -6.24 -22.35
C TYR A 71 20.19 -7.45 -21.43
N LEU A 72 19.15 -7.79 -20.66
CA LEU A 72 19.13 -8.96 -19.78
C LEU A 72 19.31 -10.24 -20.59
N ALA A 73 18.49 -10.46 -21.63
CA ALA A 73 18.58 -11.65 -22.48
C ALA A 73 19.99 -11.84 -23.08
N HIS A 74 20.57 -10.75 -23.60
CA HIS A 74 21.92 -10.78 -24.15
C HIS A 74 22.98 -11.09 -23.08
N ARG A 75 22.86 -10.53 -21.88
CA ARG A 75 23.80 -10.73 -20.77
C ARG A 75 23.75 -12.15 -20.18
N ILE A 76 22.60 -12.83 -20.26
CA ILE A 76 22.48 -14.25 -19.88
C ILE A 76 23.22 -15.15 -20.88
N VAL A 77 23.16 -14.84 -22.18
CA VAL A 77 23.89 -15.59 -23.22
C VAL A 77 25.38 -15.26 -23.19
N ASN A 78 25.73 -13.98 -23.12
CA ASN A 78 27.09 -13.45 -23.15
C ASN A 78 27.47 -12.88 -21.77
N PRO A 79 27.92 -13.74 -20.84
CA PRO A 79 28.29 -13.33 -19.49
C PRO A 79 29.51 -12.43 -19.56
N LYS A 80 29.31 -11.14 -19.27
CA LYS A 80 30.40 -10.26 -18.86
C LYS A 80 30.37 -10.23 -17.33
N ASP A 81 29.95 -9.10 -16.77
CA ASP A 81 29.96 -8.85 -15.32
C ASP A 81 28.64 -9.25 -14.64
N VAL A 82 28.04 -10.35 -15.10
CA VAL A 82 26.75 -10.84 -14.57
C VAL A 82 27.00 -11.81 -13.44
N ASP A 83 26.23 -11.68 -12.36
CA ASP A 83 26.24 -12.66 -11.27
C ASP A 83 26.03 -14.10 -11.79
N ALA A 84 26.96 -14.98 -11.46
CA ALA A 84 26.99 -16.34 -11.97
C ALA A 84 25.76 -17.16 -11.50
N LYS A 85 25.28 -16.90 -10.28
CA LYS A 85 24.13 -17.60 -9.69
C LYS A 85 22.85 -17.18 -10.37
N PHE A 86 22.64 -15.87 -10.50
CA PHE A 86 21.48 -15.32 -11.21
C PHE A 86 21.40 -15.81 -12.66
N ARG A 87 22.55 -15.85 -13.35
CA ARG A 87 22.63 -16.40 -14.71
C ARG A 87 22.28 -17.88 -14.76
N SER A 88 22.86 -18.69 -13.87
CA SER A 88 22.58 -20.12 -13.78
C SER A 88 21.08 -20.37 -13.57
N LEU A 89 20.46 -19.60 -12.68
CA LEU A 89 19.04 -19.72 -12.39
C LEU A 89 18.15 -19.45 -13.61
N ILE A 90 18.36 -18.33 -14.32
CA ILE A 90 17.59 -18.01 -15.53
C ILE A 90 17.83 -19.07 -16.62
N SER A 91 19.06 -19.55 -16.77
CA SER A 91 19.37 -20.65 -17.70
C SER A 91 18.53 -21.89 -17.39
N ARG A 92 18.54 -22.33 -16.13
CA ARG A 92 17.79 -23.50 -15.68
C ARG A 92 16.28 -23.33 -15.85
N MET A 93 15.75 -22.14 -15.56
CA MET A 93 14.33 -21.84 -15.80
C MET A 93 13.97 -21.94 -17.30
N ALA A 94 14.84 -21.45 -18.19
CA ALA A 94 14.65 -21.58 -19.64
C ALA A 94 14.73 -23.03 -20.11
N ASP A 95 15.66 -23.83 -19.57
CA ASP A 95 15.79 -25.26 -19.86
C ASP A 95 14.55 -26.03 -19.39
N TYR A 96 14.05 -25.74 -18.19
CA TYR A 96 12.79 -26.29 -17.67
C TYR A 96 11.60 -25.96 -18.57
N LEU A 97 11.43 -24.69 -18.97
CA LEU A 97 10.34 -24.29 -19.87
C LEU A 97 10.45 -24.98 -21.23
N SER A 98 11.67 -25.15 -21.74
CA SER A 98 11.91 -25.84 -23.00
C SER A 98 11.45 -27.30 -22.96
N GLN A 99 11.73 -27.99 -21.84
CA GLN A 99 11.28 -29.37 -21.61
C GLN A 99 9.77 -29.46 -21.36
N ALA A 100 9.22 -28.57 -20.53
CA ALA A 100 7.81 -28.63 -20.13
C ALA A 100 6.84 -28.24 -21.26
N LEU A 101 7.27 -27.40 -22.21
CA LEU A 101 6.44 -26.88 -23.29
C LEU A 101 6.84 -27.42 -24.68
N ASP A 102 7.76 -28.39 -24.73
CA ASP A 102 8.30 -28.99 -25.97
C ASP A 102 8.65 -27.95 -27.05
N CYS A 103 9.47 -26.97 -26.68
CA CYS A 103 9.78 -25.84 -27.54
C CYS A 103 11.20 -25.36 -27.31
N PRO A 104 11.95 -24.91 -28.36
CA PRO A 104 13.36 -24.59 -28.22
C PRO A 104 13.61 -23.45 -27.25
N ARG A 105 14.60 -23.65 -26.36
CA ARG A 105 15.03 -22.74 -25.30
C ARG A 105 15.16 -21.28 -25.73
N TRP A 106 15.75 -21.01 -26.90
CA TRP A 106 16.03 -19.64 -27.36
C TRP A 106 14.75 -18.81 -27.53
N LYS A 107 13.60 -19.45 -27.83
CA LYS A 107 12.31 -18.78 -27.97
C LYS A 107 11.80 -18.25 -26.62
N PHE A 108 12.09 -18.95 -25.54
CA PHE A 108 11.64 -18.57 -24.20
C PHE A 108 12.60 -17.62 -23.50
N LEU A 109 13.88 -17.60 -23.84
CA LEU A 109 14.84 -16.80 -23.07
C LEU A 109 14.48 -15.30 -23.06
N GLU A 110 14.12 -14.73 -24.20
CA GLU A 110 13.72 -13.32 -24.28
C GLU A 110 12.38 -13.07 -23.57
N GLN A 111 11.39 -13.94 -23.79
CA GLN A 111 10.08 -13.86 -23.13
C GLN A 111 10.18 -14.02 -21.60
N LEU A 112 11.03 -14.91 -21.14
CA LEU A 112 11.31 -15.14 -19.73
C LEU A 112 11.97 -13.90 -19.12
N CYS A 113 13.00 -13.35 -19.77
CA CYS A 113 13.65 -12.12 -19.30
C CYS A 113 12.65 -10.95 -19.23
N GLU A 114 11.81 -10.80 -20.26
CA GLU A 114 10.76 -9.79 -20.30
C GLU A 114 9.75 -9.98 -19.16
N GLY A 115 9.27 -11.21 -18.98
CA GLY A 115 8.31 -11.58 -17.95
C GLY A 115 8.86 -11.37 -16.54
N LEU A 116 10.12 -11.75 -16.29
CA LEU A 116 10.78 -11.52 -15.00
C LEU A 116 10.91 -10.01 -14.69
N LEU A 117 11.24 -9.19 -15.69
CA LEU A 117 11.26 -7.72 -15.57
C LEU A 117 9.89 -7.11 -15.30
N ARG A 118 8.79 -7.80 -15.65
CA ARG A 118 7.42 -7.39 -15.28
C ARG A 118 7.03 -7.89 -13.90
N CYS A 119 7.41 -9.13 -13.56
CA CYS A 119 7.12 -9.76 -12.28
C CYS A 119 7.86 -9.07 -11.12
N TRP A 120 9.07 -8.57 -11.37
CA TRP A 120 9.89 -7.88 -10.38
C TRP A 120 10.21 -6.45 -10.79
N ARG A 121 10.45 -5.58 -9.80
CA ARG A 121 10.90 -4.21 -10.11
C ARG A 121 12.27 -4.27 -10.80
N PRO A 122 12.48 -3.55 -11.93
CA PRO A 122 13.74 -3.58 -12.67
C PRO A 122 14.96 -3.28 -11.78
N TYR A 123 14.81 -2.42 -10.78
CA TYR A 123 15.83 -2.12 -9.78
C TYR A 123 16.42 -3.38 -9.12
N HIS A 124 15.57 -4.31 -8.67
CA HIS A 124 16.03 -5.55 -8.03
C HIS A 124 16.81 -6.43 -9.01
N ILE A 125 16.31 -6.57 -10.25
CA ILE A 125 16.97 -7.36 -11.30
C ILE A 125 18.34 -6.76 -11.64
N PHE A 126 18.46 -5.43 -11.72
CA PHE A 126 19.74 -4.80 -12.01
C PHE A 126 20.73 -4.92 -10.86
N ASN A 127 20.29 -4.85 -9.60
CA ASN A 127 21.16 -5.11 -8.45
C ASN A 127 21.71 -6.54 -8.48
N LEU A 128 20.87 -7.52 -8.81
CA LEU A 128 21.28 -8.92 -8.98
C LEU A 128 22.21 -9.10 -10.17
N LEU A 129 21.88 -8.48 -11.31
CA LEU A 129 22.70 -8.55 -12.52
C LEU A 129 24.10 -7.96 -12.30
N TRP A 130 24.22 -6.92 -11.48
CA TRP A 130 25.46 -6.18 -11.27
C TRP A 130 26.25 -6.59 -10.02
N SER A 131 25.78 -7.59 -9.27
CA SER A 131 26.41 -8.05 -8.02
C SER A 131 26.67 -6.91 -7.03
N THR A 132 25.89 -5.83 -7.08
CA THR A 132 25.88 -4.75 -6.08
C THR A 132 24.89 -5.07 -4.96
N PHE A 133 24.67 -6.36 -4.73
CA PHE A 133 23.64 -6.91 -3.88
C PHE A 133 24.03 -6.74 -2.40
N ASP A 134 23.26 -5.96 -1.66
CA ASP A 134 23.32 -5.91 -0.20
C ASP A 134 22.12 -6.69 0.37
N PRO A 135 22.36 -7.83 1.05
CA PRO A 135 21.31 -8.67 1.63
C PRO A 135 20.45 -7.95 2.68
N SER A 136 20.94 -6.85 3.27
CA SER A 136 20.31 -6.18 4.42
C SER A 136 19.14 -5.24 4.07
N HIS A 137 18.97 -4.88 2.80
CA HIS A 137 18.04 -3.83 2.36
C HIS A 137 16.81 -4.32 1.57
N HIS A 138 16.54 -5.63 1.50
CA HIS A 138 15.48 -6.18 0.64
C HIS A 138 14.49 -7.14 1.32
N PRO A 139 13.23 -7.19 0.83
CA PRO A 139 12.18 -8.02 1.43
C PRO A 139 12.51 -9.51 1.32
N LEU A 140 12.20 -10.28 2.38
CA LEU A 140 12.46 -11.73 2.52
C LEU A 140 12.11 -12.57 1.28
N GLN A 141 11.10 -12.15 0.51
CA GLN A 141 10.68 -12.77 -0.76
C GLN A 141 11.78 -12.90 -1.82
N MET A 142 12.77 -12.00 -1.81
CA MET A 142 13.92 -12.04 -2.74
C MET A 142 15.06 -12.93 -2.24
N GLN A 143 15.21 -13.12 -0.93
CA GLN A 143 16.24 -13.99 -0.36
C GLN A 143 15.98 -15.46 -0.73
N PHE A 144 14.73 -15.92 -0.64
CA PHE A 144 14.32 -17.26 -1.06
C PHE A 144 14.57 -17.58 -2.54
N PHE A 145 14.67 -16.55 -3.39
CA PHE A 145 14.93 -16.71 -4.82
C PHE A 145 16.43 -16.89 -5.14
N LEU A 146 17.32 -16.56 -4.20
CA LEU A 146 18.77 -16.62 -4.37
C LEU A 146 19.43 -17.74 -3.56
N GLU A 147 18.66 -18.41 -2.69
CA GLU A 147 19.08 -19.70 -2.13
C GLU A 147 19.21 -20.68 -3.29
N GLU A 148 20.35 -21.40 -3.35
CA GLU A 148 20.64 -22.39 -4.39
C GLU A 148 20.15 -23.77 -3.96
N PRO A 149 18.93 -24.21 -4.31
CA PRO A 149 18.65 -25.63 -4.30
C PRO A 149 19.34 -26.29 -5.51
N GLU A 150 19.85 -27.51 -5.28
CA GLU A 150 20.39 -28.38 -6.32
C GLU A 150 19.38 -28.59 -7.47
N GLU A 151 18.07 -28.46 -7.20
CA GLU A 151 16.96 -28.51 -8.16
C GLU A 151 16.08 -27.25 -8.15
N LEU A 152 15.46 -26.89 -9.28
CA LEU A 152 14.50 -25.78 -9.31
C LEU A 152 13.30 -26.09 -8.41
N SER A 153 13.13 -25.30 -7.34
CA SER A 153 11.94 -25.38 -6.48
C SER A 153 10.65 -25.05 -7.23
N PHE A 154 9.50 -25.40 -6.65
CA PHE A 154 8.18 -25.03 -7.18
C PHE A 154 8.06 -23.53 -7.48
N THR A 155 8.54 -22.68 -6.57
CA THR A 155 8.54 -21.22 -6.72
C THR A 155 9.24 -20.78 -8.01
N HIS A 156 10.40 -21.36 -8.32
CA HIS A 156 11.11 -21.05 -9.56
C HIS A 156 10.31 -21.49 -10.79
N LYS A 157 9.75 -22.72 -10.77
CA LYS A 157 8.97 -23.28 -11.88
C LYS A 157 7.71 -22.46 -12.17
N ILE A 158 6.93 -22.10 -11.14
CA ILE A 158 5.70 -21.32 -11.30
C ILE A 158 5.99 -19.89 -11.76
N VAL A 159 7.03 -19.24 -11.24
CA VAL A 159 7.44 -17.90 -11.69
C VAL A 159 7.90 -17.93 -13.16
N ALA A 160 8.64 -18.96 -13.58
CA ALA A 160 9.02 -19.15 -14.97
C ALA A 160 7.80 -19.27 -15.88
N ALA A 161 6.83 -20.10 -15.51
CA ALA A 161 5.60 -20.30 -16.26
C ALA A 161 4.74 -19.02 -16.33
N ILE A 162 4.65 -18.26 -15.23
CA ILE A 162 3.97 -16.95 -15.17
C ILE A 162 4.67 -15.93 -16.07
N ALA A 163 6.01 -15.86 -16.04
CA ALA A 163 6.78 -14.90 -16.82
C ALA A 163 6.51 -15.04 -18.33
N VAL A 164 6.36 -16.28 -18.82
CA VAL A 164 6.02 -16.56 -20.22
C VAL A 164 4.51 -16.69 -20.49
N ARG A 165 3.66 -16.48 -19.48
CA ARG A 165 2.19 -16.60 -19.55
C ARG A 165 1.71 -17.98 -20.04
N ALA A 166 2.40 -19.05 -19.65
CA ALA A 166 2.02 -20.42 -20.00
C ALA A 166 0.88 -20.93 -19.10
N TYR A 167 -0.35 -20.44 -19.31
CA TYR A 167 -1.50 -20.72 -18.43
C TYR A 167 -1.83 -22.21 -18.25
N GLY A 168 -1.59 -23.05 -19.27
CA GLY A 168 -1.74 -24.51 -19.15
C GLY A 168 -0.78 -25.11 -18.12
N LEU A 169 0.53 -24.80 -18.26
CA LEU A 169 1.57 -25.23 -17.33
C LEU A 169 1.36 -24.65 -15.92
N ILE A 170 0.92 -23.39 -15.82
CA ILE A 170 0.57 -22.76 -14.54
C ILE A 170 -0.54 -23.56 -13.83
N ASN A 171 -1.57 -23.99 -14.56
CA ASN A 171 -2.66 -24.79 -14.00
C ASN A 171 -2.18 -26.16 -13.51
N GLU A 172 -1.35 -26.85 -14.31
CA GLU A 172 -0.75 -28.14 -13.94
C GLU A 172 0.12 -28.03 -12.68
N LEU A 173 0.99 -27.02 -12.64
CA LEU A 173 1.87 -26.77 -11.50
C LEU A 173 1.07 -26.47 -10.23
N MET A 174 0.02 -25.66 -10.31
CA MET A 174 -0.80 -25.37 -9.14
C MET A 174 -1.48 -26.63 -8.59
N HIS A 175 -1.97 -27.55 -9.43
CA HIS A 175 -2.52 -28.82 -8.94
C HIS A 175 -1.49 -29.71 -8.20
N TRP A 176 -0.21 -29.62 -8.54
CA TRP A 176 0.85 -30.34 -7.82
C TRP A 176 1.12 -29.80 -6.41
N PHE A 177 0.86 -28.52 -6.17
CA PHE A 177 1.15 -27.85 -4.91
C PHE A 177 0.46 -28.50 -3.70
N SER A 178 -0.75 -29.04 -3.86
CA SER A 178 -1.52 -29.61 -2.74
C SER A 178 -0.88 -30.86 -2.12
N THR A 179 0.17 -31.42 -2.71
CA THR A 179 0.65 -32.77 -2.38
C THR A 179 2.03 -32.86 -1.72
N LYS A 180 2.93 -31.88 -1.87
CA LYS A 180 4.37 -32.13 -1.59
C LYS A 180 5.22 -31.03 -0.95
N GLU A 181 4.87 -29.75 -0.95
CA GLU A 181 5.80 -28.69 -0.49
C GLU A 181 5.15 -27.67 0.47
N SER A 182 5.97 -27.13 1.37
CA SER A 182 5.57 -26.26 2.48
C SER A 182 5.04 -24.89 2.02
N ASN A 183 3.77 -24.63 2.38
CA ASN A 183 3.01 -23.39 2.64
C ASN A 183 3.36 -22.00 2.02
N HIS A 184 4.60 -21.68 1.62
CA HIS A 184 5.02 -20.29 1.36
C HIS A 184 4.80 -19.83 -0.10
N GLY A 185 4.61 -20.75 -1.06
CA GLY A 185 4.53 -20.42 -2.50
C GLY A 185 3.14 -20.06 -3.04
N CYS A 186 2.07 -20.32 -2.30
CA CYS A 186 0.68 -20.17 -2.79
C CYS A 186 0.28 -18.75 -3.14
N CYS A 187 0.87 -17.76 -2.47
CA CYS A 187 0.52 -16.36 -2.68
C CYS A 187 1.22 -15.74 -3.90
N ILE A 188 2.22 -16.41 -4.47
CA ILE A 188 3.04 -15.87 -5.55
C ILE A 188 2.21 -15.63 -6.83
N PRO A 189 1.36 -16.57 -7.30
CA PRO A 189 0.57 -16.34 -8.51
C PRO A 189 -0.41 -15.16 -8.37
N ILE A 190 -1.10 -15.04 -7.23
CA ILE A 190 -2.02 -13.92 -7.00
C ILE A 190 -1.25 -12.59 -6.90
N LEU A 191 -0.13 -12.57 -6.19
CA LEU A 191 0.73 -11.39 -6.06
C LEU A 191 1.26 -10.91 -7.41
N LEU A 192 1.78 -11.83 -8.22
CA LEU A 192 2.31 -11.51 -9.55
C LEU A 192 1.21 -11.12 -10.53
N SER A 193 0.02 -11.72 -10.44
CA SER A 193 -1.12 -11.32 -11.27
C SER A 193 -1.54 -9.86 -11.02
N VAL A 194 -1.52 -9.41 -9.77
CA VAL A 194 -1.77 -8.00 -9.42
C VAL A 194 -0.68 -7.10 -9.96
N ARG A 195 0.60 -7.42 -9.70
CA ARG A 195 1.73 -6.59 -10.14
C ARG A 195 1.80 -6.44 -11.65
N THR A 196 1.51 -7.52 -12.38
CA THR A 196 1.54 -7.54 -13.84
C THR A 196 0.22 -7.14 -14.48
N SER A 197 -0.81 -6.84 -13.69
CA SER A 197 -2.20 -6.60 -14.15
C SER A 197 -2.73 -7.71 -15.07
N ASP A 198 -2.32 -8.96 -14.82
CA ASP A 198 -2.75 -10.13 -15.60
C ASP A 198 -4.06 -10.67 -15.06
N SER A 199 -5.17 -10.30 -15.71
CA SER A 199 -6.52 -10.71 -15.29
C SER A 199 -6.75 -12.21 -15.41
N GLN A 200 -6.16 -12.87 -16.41
CA GLN A 200 -6.33 -14.30 -16.66
C GLN A 200 -5.62 -15.11 -15.58
N LEU A 201 -4.38 -14.74 -15.22
CA LEU A 201 -3.67 -15.36 -14.11
C LEU A 201 -4.42 -15.17 -12.78
N PHE A 202 -4.97 -13.97 -12.58
CA PHE A 202 -5.75 -13.64 -11.38
C PHE A 202 -6.98 -14.54 -11.26
N ASP A 203 -7.78 -14.70 -12.33
CA ASP A 203 -8.95 -15.59 -12.33
C ASP A 203 -8.58 -17.06 -12.12
N LEU A 204 -7.53 -17.51 -12.79
CA LEU A 204 -7.06 -18.89 -12.70
C LEU A 204 -6.59 -19.20 -11.28
N THR A 205 -5.89 -18.27 -10.64
CA THR A 205 -5.43 -18.41 -9.26
C THR A 205 -6.59 -18.39 -8.27
N LEU A 206 -7.55 -17.47 -8.39
CA LEU A 206 -8.73 -17.46 -7.53
C LEU A 206 -9.56 -18.73 -7.66
N LYS A 207 -9.73 -19.25 -8.88
CA LYS A 207 -10.42 -20.53 -9.11
C LYS A 207 -9.72 -21.67 -8.38
N TYR A 208 -8.40 -21.73 -8.46
CA TYR A 208 -7.60 -22.74 -7.75
C TYR A 208 -7.73 -22.59 -6.22
N LEU A 209 -7.57 -21.38 -5.68
CA LEU A 209 -7.73 -21.12 -4.25
C LEU A 209 -9.12 -21.49 -3.73
N ARG A 210 -10.19 -21.23 -4.50
CA ARG A 210 -11.56 -21.67 -4.16
C ARG A 210 -11.65 -23.20 -4.02
N THR A 211 -11.01 -23.95 -4.91
CA THR A 211 -10.99 -25.42 -4.84
C THR A 211 -10.26 -25.89 -3.58
N LEU A 212 -9.12 -25.28 -3.25
CA LEU A 212 -8.38 -25.59 -2.03
C LEU A 212 -9.20 -25.35 -0.76
N VAL A 213 -9.83 -24.18 -0.64
CA VAL A 213 -10.68 -23.85 0.51
C VAL A 213 -11.82 -24.86 0.66
N LYS A 214 -12.49 -25.24 -0.44
CA LYS A 214 -13.59 -26.24 -0.41
C LYS A 214 -13.14 -27.63 -0.01
N SER A 215 -11.92 -28.02 -0.33
CA SER A 215 -11.39 -29.36 -0.04
C SER A 215 -11.04 -29.59 1.45
N ASN A 216 -11.28 -28.61 2.32
CA ASN A 216 -11.11 -28.67 3.78
C ASN A 216 -9.73 -29.17 4.24
N ILE A 217 -8.71 -28.97 3.41
CA ILE A 217 -7.33 -29.16 3.84
C ILE A 217 -7.09 -28.03 4.84
N ALA A 218 -7.03 -28.37 6.13
CA ALA A 218 -6.83 -27.47 7.28
C ALA A 218 -5.56 -26.57 7.19
N VAL A 219 -4.85 -26.64 6.07
CA VAL A 219 -3.73 -25.81 5.61
C VAL A 219 -4.21 -24.54 4.88
N GLY A 220 -5.43 -24.51 4.33
CA GLY A 220 -5.93 -23.44 3.45
C GLY A 220 -6.09 -22.05 4.09
N LEU A 221 -6.16 -21.95 5.43
CA LEU A 221 -6.33 -20.67 6.15
C LEU A 221 -5.03 -20.12 6.75
N ALA A 222 -3.99 -20.95 6.87
CA ALA A 222 -2.64 -20.49 7.22
C ALA A 222 -1.81 -20.13 5.97
N VAL A 223 -2.22 -20.60 4.78
CA VAL A 223 -1.48 -20.49 3.50
C VAL A 223 -1.92 -19.32 2.63
N VAL A 224 -3.14 -18.80 2.81
CA VAL A 224 -3.56 -17.57 2.15
C VAL A 224 -3.16 -16.42 3.05
N ASP A 225 -1.87 -16.06 3.01
CA ASP A 225 -1.42 -14.78 3.55
C ASP A 225 -2.19 -13.67 2.80
N VAL A 226 -3.22 -13.15 3.48
CA VAL A 226 -4.18 -12.16 2.97
C VAL A 226 -3.49 -10.80 2.79
N ASP A 227 -2.37 -10.58 3.47
CA ASP A 227 -1.73 -9.28 3.56
C ASP A 227 -0.95 -8.89 2.32
N CYS A 228 -0.02 -9.73 1.90
CA CYS A 228 0.83 -9.37 0.78
C CYS A 228 0.04 -9.01 -0.50
N PRO A 229 -1.04 -9.74 -0.86
CA PRO A 229 -1.88 -9.39 -2.01
C PRO A 229 -2.63 -8.06 -1.84
N ILE A 230 -3.33 -7.83 -0.71
CA ILE A 230 -4.08 -6.57 -0.50
C ILE A 230 -3.12 -5.38 -0.45
N SER A 231 -2.05 -5.46 0.33
CA SER A 231 -1.04 -4.40 0.42
C SER A 231 -0.43 -4.08 -0.94
N THR A 232 -0.19 -5.10 -1.78
CA THR A 232 0.28 -4.89 -3.15
C THR A 232 -0.78 -4.25 -4.05
N ILE A 233 -2.06 -4.65 -3.94
CA ILE A 233 -3.17 -4.04 -4.67
C ILE A 233 -3.32 -2.56 -4.32
N LEU A 234 -3.23 -2.21 -3.03
CA LEU A 234 -3.29 -0.82 -2.56
C LEU A 234 -2.12 0.00 -3.11
N SER A 235 -0.90 -0.57 -3.11
CA SER A 235 0.27 0.09 -3.70
C SER A 235 0.17 0.31 -5.21
N THR A 236 -0.49 -0.61 -5.92
CA THR A 236 -0.70 -0.55 -7.38
C THR A 236 -1.97 0.20 -7.76
N ARG A 237 -2.79 0.62 -6.78
CA ARG A 237 -4.05 1.36 -6.97
C ARG A 237 -5.00 0.68 -7.95
N SER A 238 -5.19 -0.64 -7.77
CA SER A 238 -6.10 -1.43 -8.60
C SER A 238 -7.43 -1.70 -7.87
N LEU A 239 -8.40 -0.79 -8.00
CA LEU A 239 -9.72 -0.95 -7.36
C LEU A 239 -10.44 -2.23 -7.81
N LYS A 240 -10.40 -2.56 -9.11
CA LYS A 240 -11.02 -3.78 -9.64
C LYS A 240 -10.35 -5.05 -9.08
N GLY A 241 -9.03 -5.02 -8.89
CA GLY A 241 -8.30 -6.12 -8.24
C GLY A 241 -8.73 -6.27 -6.78
N LEU A 242 -8.85 -5.15 -6.06
CA LEU A 242 -9.28 -5.13 -4.66
C LEU A 242 -10.67 -5.72 -4.49
N GLN A 243 -11.64 -5.26 -5.29
CA GLN A 243 -13.02 -5.73 -5.25
C GLN A 243 -13.13 -7.23 -5.50
N ARG A 244 -12.41 -7.76 -6.50
CA ARG A 244 -12.41 -9.21 -6.81
C ARG A 244 -11.79 -10.03 -5.69
N LEU A 245 -10.69 -9.57 -5.12
CA LEU A 245 -10.00 -10.29 -4.05
C LEU A 245 -10.80 -10.26 -2.74
N VAL A 246 -11.36 -9.11 -2.38
CA VAL A 246 -12.23 -8.96 -1.22
C VAL A 246 -13.49 -9.82 -1.37
N ALA A 247 -14.13 -9.83 -2.55
CA ALA A 247 -15.26 -10.71 -2.80
C ALA A 247 -14.91 -12.19 -2.57
N PHE A 248 -13.74 -12.63 -3.04
CA PHE A 248 -13.23 -13.98 -2.75
C PHE A 248 -13.05 -14.22 -1.24
N TYR A 249 -12.46 -13.28 -0.51
CA TYR A 249 -12.29 -13.43 0.94
C TYR A 249 -13.62 -13.46 1.71
N THR A 250 -14.60 -12.64 1.31
CA THR A 250 -15.95 -12.68 1.87
C THR A 250 -16.64 -14.02 1.55
N GLU A 251 -16.57 -14.51 0.31
CA GLU A 251 -17.12 -15.82 -0.09
C GLU A 251 -16.54 -16.98 0.72
N CYS A 252 -15.24 -16.91 1.03
CA CYS A 252 -14.52 -17.94 1.77
C CYS A 252 -14.52 -17.74 3.28
N ASN A 253 -15.22 -16.72 3.81
CA ASN A 253 -15.23 -16.35 5.24
C ASN A 253 -13.81 -16.19 5.82
N ILE A 254 -12.90 -15.59 5.06
CA ILE A 254 -11.51 -15.36 5.47
C ILE A 254 -11.42 -14.05 6.23
N SER A 255 -11.08 -14.11 7.53
CA SER A 255 -10.87 -12.94 8.38
C SER A 255 -9.37 -12.61 8.53
N PRO A 256 -8.93 -11.39 8.19
CA PRO A 256 -7.55 -10.97 8.31
C PRO A 256 -7.11 -10.73 9.76
N ALA A 257 -5.81 -10.76 10.00
CA ALA A 257 -5.24 -10.32 11.27
C ALA A 257 -5.43 -8.80 11.48
N GLN A 258 -5.63 -8.38 12.73
CA GLN A 258 -5.88 -6.98 13.06
C GLN A 258 -4.73 -6.04 12.64
N GLU A 259 -3.48 -6.46 12.80
CA GLU A 259 -2.31 -5.64 12.44
C GLU A 259 -2.29 -5.31 10.93
N ASN A 260 -2.57 -6.31 10.09
CA ASN A 260 -2.60 -6.15 8.64
C ASN A 260 -3.81 -5.30 8.23
N TYR A 261 -4.98 -5.59 8.82
CA TYR A 261 -6.20 -4.84 8.56
C TYR A 261 -6.04 -3.34 8.88
N LYS A 262 -5.42 -3.03 10.03
CA LYS A 262 -5.07 -1.66 10.42
C LYS A 262 -4.21 -0.96 9.38
N HIS A 263 -3.17 -1.63 8.88
CA HIS A 263 -2.31 -1.08 7.84
C HIS A 263 -3.11 -0.77 6.56
N TRP A 264 -4.01 -1.67 6.14
CA TRP A 264 -4.82 -1.44 4.94
C TRP A 264 -5.78 -0.26 5.09
N VAL A 265 -6.42 -0.11 6.25
CA VAL A 265 -7.31 1.03 6.55
C VAL A 265 -6.53 2.34 6.50
N ASP A 266 -5.32 2.38 7.06
CA ASP A 266 -4.46 3.57 7.03
C ASP A 266 -4.06 3.97 5.60
N VAL A 267 -3.61 3.01 4.79
CA VAL A 267 -3.27 3.25 3.39
C VAL A 267 -4.50 3.67 2.59
N ALA A 268 -5.64 3.00 2.77
CA ALA A 268 -6.86 3.28 2.03
C ALA A 268 -7.55 4.58 2.43
N SER A 269 -7.31 5.09 3.65
CA SER A 269 -7.76 6.42 4.09
C SER A 269 -7.12 7.56 3.28
N ASN A 270 -6.05 7.27 2.52
CA ASN A 270 -5.38 8.21 1.62
C ASN A 270 -5.72 7.97 0.14
N LEU A 271 -6.69 7.10 -0.15
CA LEU A 271 -7.14 6.73 -1.49
C LEU A 271 -8.62 7.15 -1.67
N PRO A 272 -9.16 7.10 -2.90
CA PRO A 272 -10.59 7.34 -3.12
C PRO A 272 -11.49 6.45 -2.24
N ALA A 273 -12.64 6.96 -1.81
CA ALA A 273 -13.52 6.33 -0.82
C ALA A 273 -13.89 4.86 -1.13
N ASP A 274 -13.98 4.50 -2.42
CA ASP A 274 -14.29 3.13 -2.85
C ASP A 274 -13.30 2.08 -2.34
N TYR A 275 -12.02 2.43 -2.15
CA TYR A 275 -11.01 1.52 -1.61
C TYR A 275 -11.35 1.14 -0.17
N LEU A 276 -11.58 2.15 0.65
CA LEU A 276 -11.88 1.98 2.07
C LEU A 276 -13.24 1.26 2.24
N LYS A 277 -14.25 1.66 1.47
CA LYS A 277 -15.55 0.98 1.42
C LYS A 277 -15.42 -0.50 1.08
N THR A 278 -14.53 -0.84 0.13
CA THR A 278 -14.27 -2.23 -0.24
C THR A 278 -13.58 -2.99 0.90
N ILE A 279 -12.56 -2.40 1.55
CA ILE A 279 -11.89 -3.04 2.70
C ILE A 279 -12.88 -3.32 3.85
N PHE A 280 -13.80 -2.40 4.12
CA PHE A 280 -14.80 -2.53 5.18
C PHE A 280 -15.85 -3.64 4.98
N LEU A 281 -15.88 -4.27 3.79
CA LEU A 281 -16.63 -5.52 3.58
C LEU A 281 -16.01 -6.71 4.32
N LEU A 282 -14.74 -6.61 4.71
CA LEU A 282 -14.06 -7.57 5.56
C LEU A 282 -14.14 -7.14 7.02
N SER A 283 -14.15 -8.13 7.91
CA SER A 283 -14.03 -7.91 9.36
C SER A 283 -12.76 -8.57 9.88
N PRO A 284 -11.92 -7.84 10.64
CA PRO A 284 -10.72 -8.43 11.23
C PRO A 284 -11.09 -9.53 12.22
N ARG A 285 -10.21 -10.52 12.36
CA ARG A 285 -10.43 -11.70 13.24
C ARG A 285 -10.60 -11.30 14.70
N THR A 286 -9.89 -10.26 15.13
CA THR A 286 -9.92 -9.71 16.48
C THR A 286 -9.95 -8.19 16.37
N GLY A 287 -10.39 -7.49 17.42
CA GLY A 287 -10.36 -6.02 17.45
C GLY A 287 -11.54 -5.36 16.75
N VAL A 288 -11.29 -4.18 16.17
CA VAL A 288 -12.31 -3.34 15.52
C VAL A 288 -11.86 -2.89 14.15
N LYS A 289 -12.83 -2.59 13.27
CA LYS A 289 -12.55 -2.11 11.91
C LYS A 289 -11.86 -0.74 11.88
N VAL A 290 -12.24 0.16 12.78
CA VAL A 290 -11.62 1.50 12.86
C VAL A 290 -11.11 1.73 14.27
N GLU A 291 -9.80 1.94 14.40
CA GLU A 291 -9.19 2.26 15.68
C GLU A 291 -9.39 3.75 16.02
N LYS A 292 -9.31 4.08 17.31
CA LYS A 292 -9.32 5.47 17.81
C LYS A 292 -8.32 6.35 17.03
N ALA A 293 -7.13 5.82 16.77
CA ALA A 293 -6.07 6.53 16.06
C ALA A 293 -6.49 6.94 14.64
N ASN A 294 -7.16 6.05 13.89
CA ASN A 294 -7.65 6.35 12.54
C ASN A 294 -8.71 7.45 12.57
N PHE A 295 -9.68 7.36 13.48
CA PHE A 295 -10.74 8.37 13.62
C PHE A 295 -10.18 9.74 14.03
N VAL A 296 -9.25 9.75 15.00
CA VAL A 296 -8.57 10.97 15.45
C VAL A 296 -7.79 11.62 14.30
N GLU A 297 -7.11 10.84 13.48
CA GLU A 297 -6.37 11.38 12.33
C GLU A 297 -7.31 11.98 11.27
N ALA A 298 -8.45 11.33 11.00
CA ALA A 298 -9.49 11.90 10.14
C ALA A 298 -10.03 13.23 10.69
N CYS A 299 -10.23 13.33 12.01
CA CYS A 299 -10.63 14.58 12.67
C CYS A 299 -9.56 15.68 12.55
N ARG A 300 -8.27 15.36 12.71
CA ARG A 300 -7.19 16.37 12.58
C ARG A 300 -7.06 16.92 11.18
N ARG A 301 -7.41 16.10 10.18
CA ARG A 301 -7.42 16.48 8.76
C ARG A 301 -8.69 17.19 8.34
N ASP A 302 -9.67 17.33 9.24
CA ASP A 302 -11.01 17.81 8.95
C ASP A 302 -11.66 17.05 7.76
N ASP A 303 -11.37 15.76 7.64
CA ASP A 303 -11.74 14.92 6.50
C ASP A 303 -13.17 14.36 6.69
N ILE A 304 -14.16 15.19 6.33
CA ILE A 304 -15.59 14.89 6.50
C ILE A 304 -15.99 13.62 5.75
N GLU A 305 -15.49 13.43 4.53
CA GLU A 305 -15.82 12.25 3.73
C GLU A 305 -15.32 10.98 4.40
N LEU A 306 -14.07 10.97 4.88
CA LEU A 306 -13.49 9.85 5.61
C LEU A 306 -14.26 9.53 6.90
N ILE A 307 -14.63 10.55 7.67
CA ILE A 307 -15.45 10.39 8.89
C ILE A 307 -16.81 9.77 8.56
N GLN A 308 -17.47 10.22 7.49
CA GLN A 308 -18.73 9.64 7.04
C GLN A 308 -18.57 8.18 6.59
N GLN A 309 -17.47 7.83 5.90
CA GLN A 309 -17.19 6.44 5.55
C GLN A 309 -16.98 5.57 6.80
N PHE A 310 -16.28 6.08 7.81
CA PHE A 310 -16.07 5.37 9.07
C PHE A 310 -17.37 5.09 9.81
N PHE A 311 -18.31 6.04 9.87
CA PHE A 311 -19.63 5.81 10.48
C PHE A 311 -20.49 4.84 9.66
N LYS A 312 -20.47 4.95 8.33
CA LYS A 312 -21.36 4.17 7.46
C LYS A 312 -20.91 2.71 7.29
N HIS A 313 -19.60 2.47 7.28
CA HIS A 313 -19.02 1.18 6.88
C HIS A 313 -17.98 0.64 7.88
N GLY A 314 -17.41 1.49 8.74
CA GLY A 314 -16.35 1.13 9.68
C GLY A 314 -16.83 0.65 11.05
N ASP A 315 -18.12 0.37 11.22
CA ASP A 315 -18.74 -0.08 12.47
C ASP A 315 -18.40 0.79 13.69
N ILE A 316 -18.20 2.11 13.49
CA ILE A 316 -18.03 3.04 14.61
C ILE A 316 -19.40 3.32 15.22
N PRO A 317 -19.63 2.95 16.49
CA PRO A 317 -20.85 3.34 17.19
C PRO A 317 -20.84 4.85 17.45
N ILE A 318 -21.78 5.55 16.82
CA ILE A 318 -21.84 7.02 16.84
C ILE A 318 -22.19 7.56 18.24
N SER A 319 -22.99 6.80 18.99
CA SER A 319 -23.44 7.13 20.35
C SER A 319 -22.74 6.30 21.44
N ASP A 320 -21.53 5.80 21.17
CA ASP A 320 -20.77 5.08 22.20
C ASP A 320 -20.27 6.06 23.26
N ASN A 321 -20.83 5.92 24.46
CA ASN A 321 -20.42 6.65 25.65
C ASN A 321 -19.27 5.93 26.39
N SER A 322 -18.66 4.90 25.79
CA SER A 322 -17.39 4.36 26.27
C SER A 322 -16.26 5.35 25.99
N GLY A 323 -15.53 5.71 27.06
CA GLY A 323 -14.69 6.92 27.05
C GLY A 323 -13.57 6.97 26.04
N GLN A 324 -13.14 5.85 25.47
CA GLN A 324 -12.05 5.87 24.51
C GLN A 324 -12.50 6.15 23.06
N ARG A 325 -13.80 6.09 22.75
CA ARG A 325 -14.31 6.11 21.38
C ARG A 325 -15.48 7.06 21.11
N ASN A 326 -15.89 7.87 22.08
CA ASN A 326 -16.97 8.83 21.83
C ASN A 326 -16.60 9.80 20.69
N ALA A 327 -17.32 9.68 19.58
CA ALA A 327 -16.98 10.35 18.32
C ALA A 327 -17.02 11.86 18.48
N LEU A 328 -18.07 12.41 19.08
CA LEU A 328 -18.24 13.86 19.25
C LEU A 328 -17.15 14.46 20.13
N ILE A 329 -16.80 13.81 21.24
CA ILE A 329 -15.75 14.29 22.14
C ILE A 329 -14.37 14.23 21.47
N LEU A 330 -14.07 13.19 20.70
CA LEU A 330 -12.82 13.11 19.93
C LEU A 330 -12.76 14.20 18.86
N THR A 331 -13.85 14.43 18.12
CA THR A 331 -13.92 15.49 17.12
C THR A 331 -13.75 16.87 17.78
N ALA A 332 -14.47 17.16 18.87
CA ALA A 332 -14.30 18.40 19.63
C ALA A 332 -12.89 18.57 20.23
N LYS A 333 -12.12 17.48 20.40
CA LYS A 333 -10.74 17.51 20.90
C LYS A 333 -9.72 17.77 19.79
N TYR A 334 -9.95 17.28 18.58
CA TYR A 334 -8.92 17.21 17.54
C TYR A 334 -9.26 17.97 16.24
N SER A 335 -10.51 18.39 16.04
CA SER A 335 -10.96 19.19 14.90
C SER A 335 -11.38 20.58 15.36
N THR A 336 -10.87 21.61 14.68
CA THR A 336 -11.33 23.00 14.88
C THR A 336 -12.50 23.38 13.99
N ASP A 337 -12.83 22.54 13.00
CA ASP A 337 -13.86 22.83 12.02
C ASP A 337 -15.26 22.44 12.52
N ILE A 338 -16.12 23.44 12.66
CA ILE A 338 -17.52 23.29 13.05
C ILE A 338 -18.28 22.41 12.04
N VAL A 339 -17.88 22.40 10.77
CA VAL A 339 -18.49 21.56 9.74
C VAL A 339 -18.30 20.08 10.05
N VAL A 340 -17.13 19.69 10.56
CA VAL A 340 -16.83 18.31 10.95
C VAL A 340 -17.65 17.92 12.18
N VAL A 341 -17.69 18.79 13.19
CA VAL A 341 -18.52 18.58 14.39
C VAL A 341 -20.00 18.47 14.02
N ARG A 342 -20.48 19.30 13.10
CA ARG A 342 -21.83 19.19 12.54
C ARG A 342 -22.08 17.83 11.91
N ALA A 343 -21.17 17.35 11.05
CA ALA A 343 -21.33 16.06 10.40
C ALA A 343 -21.45 14.90 11.42
N VAL A 344 -20.70 14.96 12.52
CA VAL A 344 -20.76 13.95 13.60
C VAL A 344 -22.08 14.03 14.38
N ILE A 345 -22.57 15.25 14.69
CA ILE A 345 -23.87 15.45 15.34
C ILE A 345 -25.01 14.99 14.43
N ASP A 346 -24.98 15.37 13.16
CA ASP A 346 -26.01 15.01 12.17
C ASP A 346 -26.05 13.50 11.91
N ALA A 347 -24.94 12.79 12.14
CA ALA A 347 -24.87 11.34 12.10
C ALA A 347 -25.53 10.66 13.33
N GLY A 348 -25.92 11.42 14.36
CA GLY A 348 -26.64 10.94 15.54
C GLY A 348 -25.80 10.86 16.81
N ALA A 349 -24.67 11.59 16.90
CA ALA A 349 -23.89 11.61 18.12
C ALA A 349 -24.65 12.32 19.25
N ASP A 350 -24.60 11.74 20.45
CA ASP A 350 -25.19 12.33 21.65
C ASP A 350 -24.43 13.61 22.01
N ILE A 351 -25.11 14.77 21.87
CA ILE A 351 -24.57 16.10 22.13
C ILE A 351 -24.11 16.26 23.58
N ASN A 352 -24.75 15.54 24.50
CA ASN A 352 -24.52 15.61 25.94
C ASN A 352 -23.80 14.37 26.48
N ALA A 353 -23.15 13.60 25.59
CA ALA A 353 -22.36 12.44 25.99
C ALA A 353 -21.35 12.81 27.08
N GLN A 354 -21.35 11.99 28.13
CA GLN A 354 -20.48 12.13 29.29
C GLN A 354 -19.58 10.91 29.38
N ILE A 355 -18.27 11.14 29.38
CA ILE A 355 -17.28 10.08 29.52
C ILE A 355 -16.27 10.41 30.61
N PRO A 356 -15.67 9.41 31.29
CA PRO A 356 -14.51 9.65 32.14
C PRO A 356 -13.35 10.22 31.31
N ALA A 357 -12.68 11.23 31.85
CA ALA A 357 -11.45 11.75 31.26
C ALA A 357 -10.34 10.69 31.29
N ASP A 358 -9.42 10.76 30.31
CA ASP A 358 -8.22 9.91 30.28
C ASP A 358 -7.39 10.06 31.57
N ASP A 359 -7.37 11.27 32.14
CA ASP A 359 -6.76 11.58 33.43
C ASP A 359 -7.86 11.84 34.47
N PRO A 360 -7.95 11.03 35.55
CA PRO A 360 -9.01 11.11 36.55
C PRO A 360 -9.18 12.49 37.19
N ARG A 361 -8.14 13.34 37.17
CA ARG A 361 -8.17 14.70 37.73
C ARG A 361 -9.12 15.64 36.99
N TYR A 362 -9.45 15.34 35.73
CA TYR A 362 -10.35 16.14 34.92
C TYR A 362 -11.81 15.66 34.98
N GLY A 363 -12.10 14.59 35.72
CA GLY A 363 -13.46 14.13 35.97
C GLY A 363 -14.19 13.67 34.71
N ILE A 364 -15.34 14.27 34.43
CA ILE A 364 -16.22 13.93 33.30
C ILE A 364 -15.96 14.89 32.14
N MET A 365 -15.74 14.34 30.95
CA MET A 365 -15.64 15.10 29.71
C MET A 365 -16.97 15.11 28.96
N THR A 366 -17.32 16.30 28.45
CA THR A 366 -18.37 16.53 27.45
C THR A 366 -17.78 17.32 26.29
N ALA A 367 -18.41 17.31 25.12
CA ALA A 367 -17.93 18.06 23.96
C ALA A 367 -17.74 19.56 24.25
N ILE A 368 -18.65 20.15 25.02
CA ILE A 368 -18.60 21.56 25.40
C ILE A 368 -17.45 21.87 26.37
N LEU A 369 -17.15 20.98 27.32
CA LEU A 369 -15.99 21.11 28.22
C LEU A 369 -14.69 21.06 27.44
N VAL A 370 -14.56 20.11 26.50
CA VAL A 370 -13.38 20.01 25.64
C VAL A 370 -13.17 21.27 24.80
N ALA A 371 -14.22 21.75 24.13
CA ALA A 371 -14.16 22.99 23.37
C ALA A 371 -13.79 24.20 24.25
N SER A 372 -14.28 24.23 25.49
CA SER A 372 -13.97 25.28 26.47
C SER A 372 -12.52 25.25 26.94
N GLU A 373 -11.98 24.06 27.24
CA GLU A 373 -10.57 23.88 27.63
C GLU A 373 -9.61 24.26 26.50
N ARG A 374 -9.96 23.94 25.26
CA ARG A 374 -9.23 24.38 24.08
C ARG A 374 -9.34 25.89 23.87
N GLY A 375 -10.38 26.51 24.43
CA GLY A 375 -10.67 27.93 24.29
C GLY A 375 -11.24 28.26 22.90
N TRP A 376 -12.20 27.47 22.45
CA TRP A 376 -12.88 27.61 21.16
C TRP A 376 -14.31 28.15 21.35
N PRO A 377 -14.49 29.46 21.60
CA PRO A 377 -15.80 30.02 21.95
C PRO A 377 -16.86 29.81 20.85
N LYS A 378 -16.48 29.91 19.57
CA LYS A 378 -17.39 29.64 18.44
C LYS A 378 -17.88 28.18 18.42
N MET A 379 -17.04 27.23 18.80
CA MET A 379 -17.43 25.82 18.91
C MET A 379 -18.38 25.63 20.09
N VAL A 380 -18.13 26.30 21.22
CA VAL A 380 -19.01 26.30 22.39
C VAL A 380 -20.39 26.89 22.04
N GLU A 381 -20.43 28.05 21.39
CA GLU A 381 -21.68 28.67 20.90
C GLU A 381 -22.43 27.76 19.94
N TYR A 382 -21.72 27.12 19.00
CA TYR A 382 -22.32 26.15 18.09
C TYR A 382 -22.93 24.95 18.81
N LEU A 383 -22.19 24.33 19.75
CA LEU A 383 -22.68 23.20 20.54
C LEU A 383 -23.92 23.58 21.37
N LEU A 384 -23.93 24.77 21.99
CA LEU A 384 -25.10 25.30 22.70
C LEU A 384 -26.30 25.51 21.77
N GLY A 385 -26.07 26.07 20.59
CA GLY A 385 -27.11 26.23 19.57
C GLY A 385 -27.68 24.90 19.07
N ARG A 386 -26.97 23.78 19.26
CA ARG A 386 -27.43 22.41 18.95
C ARG A 386 -27.98 21.66 20.17
N GLY A 387 -28.12 22.32 21.32
CA GLY A 387 -28.74 21.75 22.53
C GLY A 387 -27.77 21.14 23.54
N ALA A 388 -26.47 21.44 23.45
CA ALA A 388 -25.52 21.03 24.48
C ALA A 388 -25.83 21.71 25.82
N GLU A 389 -25.72 20.96 26.91
CA GLU A 389 -25.95 21.46 28.26
C GLU A 389 -24.66 22.07 28.85
N LEU A 390 -24.79 23.26 29.45
CA LEU A 390 -23.71 23.83 30.24
C LEU A 390 -23.55 23.06 31.55
N PRO A 391 -22.34 22.62 31.91
CA PRO A 391 -22.11 22.03 33.23
C PRO A 391 -22.34 23.08 34.32
N ALA A 392 -22.81 22.63 35.49
CA ALA A 392 -22.93 23.47 36.68
C ALA A 392 -21.55 24.06 37.08
N PRO A 393 -21.49 25.28 37.63
CA PRO A 393 -20.22 25.93 37.98
C PRO A 393 -19.32 25.10 38.91
N ALA A 394 -19.91 24.34 39.84
CA ALA A 394 -19.17 23.40 40.69
C ALA A 394 -18.32 22.38 39.91
N ARG A 395 -18.77 21.98 38.71
CA ARG A 395 -18.11 20.99 37.84
C ARG A 395 -17.15 21.60 36.83
N TRP A 396 -16.93 22.92 36.86
CA TRP A 396 -16.01 23.56 35.92
C TRP A 396 -14.55 23.22 36.27
N PRO A 397 -13.72 22.85 35.27
CA PRO A 397 -12.28 22.74 35.46
C PRO A 397 -11.70 24.08 35.92
N LEU A 398 -10.87 24.08 36.96
CA LEU A 398 -10.27 25.28 37.55
C LEU A 398 -9.07 25.79 36.74
N HIS A 399 -9.34 26.15 35.48
CA HIS A 399 -8.38 26.75 34.56
C HIS A 399 -8.93 28.09 34.06
N GLN A 400 -8.13 29.16 34.16
CA GLN A 400 -8.58 30.53 33.87
C GLN A 400 -9.24 30.67 32.50
N LYS A 401 -8.62 30.09 31.46
CA LYS A 401 -9.13 30.14 30.09
C LYS A 401 -10.49 29.43 29.97
N THR A 402 -10.61 28.22 30.52
CA THR A 402 -11.84 27.42 30.49
C THR A 402 -12.98 28.11 31.23
N CYS A 403 -12.73 28.59 32.46
CA CYS A 403 -13.74 29.31 33.24
C CYS A 403 -14.22 30.58 32.55
N ASN A 404 -13.32 31.34 31.90
CA ASN A 404 -13.71 32.54 31.17
C ASN A 404 -14.64 32.23 29.99
N VAL A 405 -14.35 31.16 29.23
CA VAL A 405 -15.21 30.72 28.11
C VAL A 405 -16.56 30.24 28.61
N LEU A 406 -16.59 29.38 29.65
CA LEU A 406 -17.83 28.87 30.24
C LEU A 406 -18.66 29.99 30.87
N ARG A 407 -18.03 30.96 31.55
CA ARG A 407 -18.69 32.15 32.08
C ARG A 407 -19.33 32.98 30.98
N GLN A 408 -18.59 33.28 29.91
CA GLN A 408 -19.15 34.05 28.79
C GLN A 408 -20.31 33.31 28.12
N ALA A 409 -20.15 32.00 27.90
CA ALA A 409 -21.19 31.15 27.34
C ALA A 409 -22.46 31.14 28.21
N ARG A 410 -22.30 31.07 29.54
CA ARG A 410 -23.40 31.12 30.51
C ARG A 410 -24.13 32.46 30.51
N ILE A 411 -23.39 33.57 30.47
CA ILE A 411 -23.96 34.92 30.35
C ILE A 411 -24.74 35.06 29.04
N ASN A 412 -24.15 34.61 27.92
CA ASN A 412 -24.79 34.65 26.61
C ASN A 412 -26.06 33.78 26.55
N ALA A 413 -26.09 32.67 27.31
CA ALA A 413 -27.26 31.81 27.46
C ALA A 413 -28.32 32.35 28.44
N GLY A 414 -28.08 33.51 29.08
CA GLY A 414 -29.02 34.12 30.01
C GLY A 414 -29.15 33.41 31.37
N MET A 415 -28.22 32.52 31.72
CA MET A 415 -28.26 31.69 32.94
C MET A 415 -27.64 32.38 34.18
N GLY A 416 -27.48 33.70 34.15
CA GLY A 416 -26.89 34.50 35.24
C GLY A 416 -25.36 34.55 35.20
N ASP A 417 -24.81 35.60 35.83
CA ASP A 417 -23.37 35.84 35.91
C ASP A 417 -22.71 35.03 37.03
N VAL A 418 -21.46 34.63 36.79
CA VAL A 418 -20.59 33.91 37.71
C VAL A 418 -19.39 34.81 38.03
N PRO A 419 -18.83 34.80 39.25
CA PRO A 419 -17.65 35.62 39.56
C PRO A 419 -16.49 35.41 38.58
N VAL A 420 -15.68 36.45 38.38
CA VAL A 420 -14.46 36.37 37.57
C VAL A 420 -13.47 35.35 38.16
N PHE A 421 -12.63 34.76 37.31
CA PHE A 421 -11.77 33.62 37.69
C PHE A 421 -11.00 33.78 39.02
N PRO A 422 -10.34 34.92 39.34
CA PRO A 422 -9.61 35.05 40.59
C PRO A 422 -10.46 34.85 41.85
N VAL A 423 -11.74 35.24 41.79
CA VAL A 423 -12.70 35.02 42.88
C VAL A 423 -13.23 33.60 42.80
N PHE A 424 -13.63 33.15 41.61
CA PHE A 424 -14.19 31.82 41.38
C PHE A 424 -13.26 30.67 41.79
N SER A 425 -11.94 30.81 41.55
CA SER A 425 -10.94 29.78 41.90
C SER A 425 -10.73 29.61 43.40
N LEU A 426 -11.12 30.60 44.20
CA LEU A 426 -11.02 30.57 45.66
C LEU A 426 -12.29 30.05 46.33
N MET A 427 -13.38 29.89 45.58
CA MET A 427 -14.66 29.40 46.10
C MET A 427 -14.62 27.89 46.36
N SER A 428 -15.17 27.48 47.49
CA SER A 428 -15.44 26.07 47.80
C SER A 428 -16.42 25.45 46.80
N GLU A 429 -16.43 24.13 46.71
CA GLU A 429 -17.36 23.41 45.84
C GLU A 429 -18.83 23.72 46.18
N ALA A 430 -19.17 23.79 47.47
CA ALA A 430 -20.51 24.14 47.96
C ALA A 430 -20.93 25.58 47.61
N GLU A 431 -19.98 26.53 47.57
CA GLU A 431 -20.26 27.89 47.11
C GLU A 431 -20.50 27.93 45.60
N ARG A 432 -19.76 27.12 44.82
CA ARG A 432 -19.95 27.00 43.37
C ARG A 432 -21.21 26.22 42.98
N GLU A 433 -21.71 25.33 43.84
CA GLU A 433 -23.01 24.64 43.63
C GLU A 433 -24.22 25.58 43.79
N ARG A 434 -24.07 26.71 44.49
CA ARG A 434 -25.14 27.70 44.70
C ARG A 434 -25.30 28.71 43.57
N LEU A 435 -24.40 28.68 42.58
CA LEU A 435 -24.40 29.52 41.38
C LEU A 435 -25.11 28.82 40.21
#